data_AF-A0A954EEG8-F1
#
_entry.id   AF-A0A954EEG8-F1
#
_cell.length_a   1.000
_cell.length_b   1.000
_cell.length_c   1.000
_cell.angle_alpha   90.00
_cell.angle_beta   90.00
_cell.angle_gamma   90.00
#
_symmetry.space_group_name_H-M   'P 1'
#
loop_
_entity.id
_entity.type
_entity.pdbx_description
1 polymer ?
#
loop_
_entity_poly.entity_id
_entity_poly.type
_entity_poly.pdbx_seq_one_letter_code
_entity_poly.pdbx_strand_id
1 'polypeptide(L)'
;CSLDEAAGFFGPGLELRAFRWTDSQWEDAGLVADNAINNFPPKKIASGEWMMSRRTYDYKKTGVQFLVGGVNAINDWKSFPVLGTNDELSAEEPFWWTLPDGRLAALFRDNRGSKFLYRSFSADQGRTWTTPLRTNFPDATSKLFGLCLSDGRYLLISNSNPRARDPLTIAISNDGLVFDKLAWLAGGRHVDYPHAIEQDGHLLVAFAGGKQSVEVLRIKLSSLDEITMPSSVVLDHPLPPVGSHPEKVKHWIDLGDEGATLYIAADLIVPQIGKQATFSMATASGEKRVILGIDQQGQLTAQLFKETVIGPKLEPGSRHALLVRIHSHREKPDELCVQLGPPDKIPAESRDWTLSNTKGHSNADLSLIVLNQDSEASGGFSHVRVGPTREALDH
;
A
#
# COMPACT_ATOMS: atom_id res chain seq x y z
N CYS A 1 -13.29 20.94 13.87
CA CYS A 1 -13.23 19.62 14.52
C CYS A 1 -14.57 19.34 15.18
N SER A 2 -15.30 18.30 14.75
CA SER A 2 -16.42 17.79 15.52
C SER A 2 -15.91 17.30 16.88
N LEU A 3 -16.61 17.65 17.95
CA LEU A 3 -16.40 17.04 19.27
C LEU A 3 -16.76 15.56 19.14
N ASP A 4 -15.73 14.72 19.01
CA ASP A 4 -15.83 13.28 18.80
C ASP A 4 -16.57 12.57 19.94
N GLU A 5 -17.64 11.85 19.56
CA GLU A 5 -18.22 10.61 20.11
C GLU A 5 -18.60 10.51 21.60
N ALA A 6 -18.07 11.36 22.48
CA ALA A 6 -18.15 11.20 23.93
C ALA A 6 -19.54 11.51 24.52
N ALA A 7 -20.48 12.02 23.73
CA ALA A 7 -21.81 12.46 24.21
C ALA A 7 -22.99 11.84 23.45
N GLY A 8 -22.82 10.71 22.74
CA GLY A 8 -23.93 10.04 22.06
C GLY A 8 -24.50 10.83 20.86
N PHE A 9 -23.70 11.74 20.28
CA PHE A 9 -24.08 12.56 19.13
C PHE A 9 -24.30 11.75 17.84
N PHE A 10 -23.80 10.52 17.76
CA PHE A 10 -23.99 9.65 16.60
C PHE A 10 -25.18 8.73 16.84
N GLY A 11 -26.32 9.09 16.24
CA GLY A 11 -27.54 8.29 16.29
C GLY A 11 -28.19 8.12 14.91
N PRO A 12 -29.35 7.44 14.84
CA PRO A 12 -30.05 7.16 13.57
C PRO A 12 -30.40 8.41 12.75
N GLY A 13 -30.51 9.58 13.38
CA GLY A 13 -30.75 10.87 12.71
C GLY A 13 -29.49 11.64 12.32
N LEU A 14 -28.32 10.99 12.24
CA LEU A 14 -27.08 11.64 11.81
C LEU A 14 -27.23 12.17 10.38
N GLU A 15 -26.85 13.42 10.13
CA GLU A 15 -26.89 14.05 8.81
C GLU A 15 -25.57 14.76 8.51
N LEU A 16 -25.05 14.56 7.30
CA LEU A 16 -24.00 15.40 6.75
C LEU A 16 -24.66 16.55 5.98
N ARG A 17 -24.49 17.78 6.46
CA ARG A 17 -25.06 18.99 5.83
C ARG A 17 -23.96 19.91 5.32
N ALA A 18 -24.23 20.61 4.23
CA ALA A 18 -23.33 21.62 3.68
C ALA A 18 -23.79 23.01 4.11
N PHE A 19 -22.82 23.89 4.34
CA PHE A 19 -23.08 25.30 4.60
C PHE A 19 -22.29 26.13 3.59
N ARG A 20 -22.90 27.23 3.12
CA ARG A 20 -22.28 28.20 2.23
C ARG A 20 -21.99 29.49 2.99
N TRP A 21 -20.76 29.98 2.88
CA TRP A 21 -20.40 31.31 3.37
C TRP A 21 -20.83 32.36 2.35
N THR A 22 -21.56 33.38 2.80
CA THR A 22 -22.05 34.49 1.96
C THR A 22 -21.33 35.81 2.22
N ASP A 23 -20.05 35.73 2.59
CA ASP A 23 -19.20 36.86 3.03
C ASP A 23 -19.63 37.55 4.34
N SER A 24 -20.85 37.30 4.82
CA SER A 24 -21.36 37.80 6.11
C SER A 24 -21.85 36.70 7.06
N GLN A 25 -22.36 35.58 6.54
CA GLN A 25 -22.93 34.51 7.37
C GLN A 25 -22.81 33.13 6.71
N TRP A 26 -22.98 32.08 7.52
CA TRP A 26 -23.12 30.71 7.04
C TRP A 26 -24.60 30.38 6.83
N GLU A 27 -24.95 29.94 5.61
CA GLU A 27 -26.30 29.53 5.24
C GLU A 27 -26.33 28.02 4.99
N ASP A 28 -27.37 27.33 5.46
CA ASP A 28 -27.57 25.90 5.21
C ASP A 28 -27.86 25.68 3.73
N ALA A 29 -26.94 24.99 3.05
CA ALA A 29 -27.02 24.68 1.63
C ALA A 29 -27.73 23.36 1.33
N GLY A 30 -28.11 22.61 2.37
CA GLY A 30 -28.88 21.38 2.28
C GLY A 30 -28.13 20.12 2.74
N LEU A 31 -28.86 19.01 2.70
CA LEU A 31 -28.36 17.68 3.04
C LEU A 31 -27.40 17.19 1.95
N VAL A 32 -26.21 16.75 2.35
CA VAL A 32 -25.24 16.08 1.49
C VAL A 32 -25.48 14.58 1.50
N ALA A 33 -25.59 13.98 2.68
CA ALA A 33 -25.86 12.56 2.84
C ALA A 33 -26.51 12.28 4.20
N ASP A 34 -27.47 11.37 4.21
CA ASP A 34 -28.05 10.83 5.44
C ASP A 34 -27.09 9.82 6.09
N ASN A 35 -27.19 9.73 7.42
CA ASN A 35 -26.39 8.83 8.25
C ASN A 35 -24.89 8.86 7.88
N ALA A 36 -24.32 10.06 7.86
CA ALA A 36 -22.97 10.26 7.37
C ALA A 36 -22.22 11.28 8.24
N ILE A 37 -20.98 10.94 8.57
CA ILE A 37 -19.95 11.89 8.94
C ILE A 37 -18.71 11.63 8.07
N ASN A 38 -18.05 12.71 7.64
CA ASN A 38 -16.78 12.68 6.96
C ASN A 38 -15.69 13.33 7.83
N ASN A 39 -14.48 12.77 7.80
CA ASN A 39 -13.33 13.32 8.54
C ASN A 39 -12.42 14.16 7.64
N PHE A 40 -12.60 14.05 6.32
CA PHE A 40 -11.78 14.68 5.28
C PHE A 40 -12.66 15.34 4.22
N PRO A 41 -12.18 16.43 3.58
CA PRO A 41 -12.91 17.08 2.50
C PRO A 41 -13.05 16.15 1.29
N PRO A 42 -14.13 16.31 0.49
CA PRO A 42 -14.26 15.60 -0.77
C PRO A 42 -13.16 15.99 -1.76
N LYS A 43 -12.73 15.03 -2.57
CA LYS A 43 -11.78 15.26 -3.67
C LYS A 43 -12.33 14.64 -4.94
N LYS A 44 -11.97 15.17 -6.10
CA LYS A 44 -12.33 14.57 -7.39
C LYS A 44 -11.53 13.29 -7.62
N ILE A 45 -12.19 12.29 -8.18
CA ILE A 45 -11.58 11.07 -8.74
C ILE A 45 -11.49 11.20 -10.27
N ALA A 46 -10.78 10.28 -10.93
CA ALA A 46 -10.48 10.35 -12.36
C ALA A 46 -11.73 10.39 -13.27
N SER A 47 -12.86 9.82 -12.83
CA SER A 47 -14.15 9.88 -13.53
C SER A 47 -14.76 11.28 -13.58
N GLY A 48 -14.23 12.24 -12.80
CA GLY A 48 -14.80 13.57 -12.62
C GLY A 48 -15.83 13.65 -11.49
N GLU A 49 -16.23 12.50 -10.92
CA GLU A 49 -17.01 12.45 -9.68
C GLU A 49 -16.18 12.90 -8.48
N TRP A 50 -16.87 13.28 -7.41
CA TRP A 50 -16.27 13.53 -6.10
C TRP A 50 -16.34 12.28 -5.25
N MET A 51 -15.39 12.15 -4.33
CA MET A 51 -15.37 11.06 -3.35
C MET A 51 -14.96 11.57 -1.96
N MET A 52 -15.58 11.02 -0.92
CA MET A 52 -15.22 11.31 0.48
C MET A 52 -15.47 10.11 1.40
N SER A 53 -14.77 10.09 2.54
CA SER A 53 -15.01 9.12 3.62
C SER A 53 -16.43 9.22 4.17
N ARG A 54 -17.03 8.08 4.53
CA ARG A 54 -18.27 8.01 5.29
C ARG A 54 -18.13 7.05 6.46
N ARG A 55 -18.52 7.55 7.64
CA ARG A 55 -18.89 6.71 8.77
C ARG A 55 -20.37 6.92 9.06
N THR A 56 -21.12 5.83 9.15
CA THR A 56 -22.50 5.84 9.66
C THR A 56 -22.48 5.87 11.19
N TYR A 57 -23.60 6.15 11.86
CA TYR A 57 -23.65 6.13 13.33
C TYR A 57 -23.28 4.76 13.91
N ASP A 58 -23.50 3.68 13.14
CA ASP A 58 -23.23 2.30 13.50
C ASP A 58 -21.97 1.72 12.82
N TYR A 59 -21.07 2.57 12.31
CA TYR A 59 -19.86 2.13 11.58
C TYR A 59 -18.99 1.13 12.36
N LYS A 60 -19.01 1.17 13.70
CA LYS A 60 -18.31 0.17 14.54
C LYS A 60 -18.84 -1.26 14.33
N LYS A 61 -20.07 -1.41 13.86
CA LYS A 61 -20.71 -2.68 13.49
C LYS A 61 -20.68 -2.92 11.99
N THR A 62 -20.90 -1.89 11.17
CA THR A 62 -21.11 -2.04 9.72
C THR A 62 -19.84 -1.80 8.89
N GLY A 63 -18.76 -1.33 9.50
CA GLY A 63 -17.54 -0.94 8.82
C GLY A 63 -17.61 0.48 8.27
N VAL A 64 -16.50 0.94 7.69
CA VAL A 64 -16.42 2.26 7.05
C VAL A 64 -16.74 2.17 5.57
N GLN A 65 -17.15 3.30 4.99
CA GLN A 65 -17.62 3.39 3.61
C GLN A 65 -17.02 4.63 2.94
N PHE A 66 -17.16 4.71 1.62
CA PHE A 66 -16.90 5.92 0.85
C PHE A 66 -18.14 6.34 0.09
N LEU A 67 -18.39 7.65 0.03
CA LEU A 67 -19.38 8.25 -0.83
C LEU A 67 -18.72 8.63 -2.16
N VAL A 68 -19.35 8.30 -3.29
CA VAL A 68 -18.93 8.70 -4.65
C VAL A 68 -20.12 9.36 -5.36
N GLY A 69 -19.89 10.51 -6.00
CA GLY A 69 -20.91 11.28 -6.71
C GLY A 69 -20.67 12.80 -6.64
N GLY A 70 -21.68 13.57 -6.23
CA GLY A 70 -21.60 15.01 -5.97
C GLY A 70 -21.48 15.88 -7.23
N VAL A 71 -21.87 15.37 -8.40
CA VAL A 71 -21.72 16.08 -9.67
C VAL A 71 -22.97 16.86 -10.03
N ASN A 72 -24.14 16.23 -9.97
CA ASN A 72 -25.39 16.83 -10.47
C ASN A 72 -26.12 17.65 -9.39
N ALA A 73 -25.99 17.25 -8.12
CA ALA A 73 -26.63 17.89 -6.99
C ALA A 73 -25.85 17.68 -5.70
N ILE A 74 -26.14 18.48 -4.67
CA ILE A 74 -25.45 18.41 -3.37
C ILE A 74 -25.69 17.10 -2.63
N ASN A 75 -26.82 16.44 -2.90
CA ASN A 75 -27.24 15.16 -2.34
C ASN A 75 -27.05 13.96 -3.30
N ASP A 76 -26.34 14.15 -4.42
CA ASP A 76 -26.10 13.13 -5.44
C ASP A 76 -24.97 12.19 -5.03
N TRP A 77 -25.13 11.36 -4.00
CA TRP A 77 -24.06 10.49 -3.52
C TRP A 77 -24.50 9.03 -3.41
N LYS A 78 -23.61 8.12 -3.78
CA LYS A 78 -23.76 6.68 -3.58
C LYS A 78 -22.72 6.18 -2.59
N SER A 79 -23.13 5.29 -1.71
CA SER A 79 -22.26 4.73 -0.67
C SER A 79 -21.71 3.37 -1.08
N PHE A 80 -20.41 3.18 -0.88
CA PHE A 80 -19.67 1.97 -1.21
C PHE A 80 -18.90 1.48 0.03
N PRO A 81 -19.19 0.27 0.54
CA PRO A 81 -18.54 -0.24 1.74
C PRO A 81 -17.11 -0.70 1.46
N VAL A 82 -16.25 -0.57 2.47
CA VAL A 82 -14.93 -1.21 2.47
C VAL A 82 -15.07 -2.54 3.24
N LEU A 83 -15.23 -3.63 2.50
CA LEU A 83 -15.51 -4.95 3.07
C LEU A 83 -14.37 -5.43 3.98
N GLY A 84 -14.73 -6.05 5.11
CA GLY A 84 -13.79 -6.57 6.11
C GLY A 84 -13.25 -5.54 7.09
N THR A 85 -13.60 -4.26 6.97
CA THR A 85 -13.07 -3.21 7.89
C THR A 85 -13.49 -3.37 9.35
N ASN A 86 -14.67 -3.90 9.62
CA ASN A 86 -15.19 -4.19 10.95
C ASN A 86 -14.72 -5.55 11.50
N ASP A 87 -14.37 -6.49 10.63
CA ASP A 87 -13.88 -7.82 11.00
C ASP A 87 -12.38 -7.81 11.30
N GLU A 88 -11.59 -7.13 10.45
CA GLU A 88 -10.13 -7.12 10.50
C GLU A 88 -9.58 -6.07 11.49
N LEU A 89 -10.21 -4.89 11.56
CA LEU A 89 -9.78 -3.77 12.42
C LEU A 89 -10.98 -3.05 13.07
N SER A 90 -10.73 -2.04 13.90
CA SER A 90 -11.75 -1.06 14.27
C SER A 90 -11.44 0.21 13.51
N ALA A 91 -11.79 0.18 12.21
CA ALA A 91 -11.48 1.24 11.26
C ALA A 91 -12.11 2.57 11.68
N GLU A 92 -11.30 3.62 11.72
CA GLU A 92 -11.78 4.98 11.92
C GLU A 92 -11.06 5.96 11.00
N GLU A 93 -11.71 7.09 10.75
CA GLU A 93 -11.19 8.22 9.96
C GLU A 93 -10.47 7.77 8.68
N PRO A 94 -11.16 7.07 7.75
CA PRO A 94 -10.52 6.57 6.56
C PRO A 94 -10.09 7.74 5.66
N PHE A 95 -8.81 7.78 5.35
CA PHE A 95 -8.23 8.73 4.40
C PHE A 95 -7.98 8.03 3.06
N TRP A 96 -7.90 8.78 1.95
CA TRP A 96 -7.55 8.21 0.65
C TRP A 96 -6.83 9.21 -0.27
N TRP A 97 -6.05 8.68 -1.22
CA TRP A 97 -5.46 9.40 -2.35
C TRP A 97 -5.43 8.53 -3.62
N THR A 98 -5.19 9.17 -4.77
CA THR A 98 -4.97 8.50 -6.06
C THR A 98 -3.48 8.21 -6.23
N LEU A 99 -3.15 7.00 -6.67
CA LEU A 99 -1.80 6.54 -6.98
C LEU A 99 -1.41 6.89 -8.43
N PRO A 100 -0.11 6.82 -8.80
CA PRO A 100 0.35 7.13 -10.16
C PRO A 100 -0.30 6.26 -11.25
N ASP A 101 -0.67 5.02 -10.93
CA ASP A 101 -1.34 4.08 -11.84
C ASP A 101 -2.87 4.28 -11.94
N GLY A 102 -3.41 5.32 -11.29
CA GLY A 102 -4.83 5.65 -11.29
C GLY A 102 -5.67 4.88 -10.27
N ARG A 103 -5.12 3.88 -9.57
CA ARG A 103 -5.82 3.23 -8.44
C ARG A 103 -5.94 4.19 -7.26
N LEU A 104 -6.89 3.90 -6.37
CA LEU A 104 -7.03 4.61 -5.10
C LEU A 104 -6.40 3.78 -3.97
N ALA A 105 -5.66 4.43 -3.09
CA ALA A 105 -5.23 3.85 -1.82
C ALA A 105 -5.97 4.53 -0.68
N ALA A 106 -6.65 3.73 0.15
CA ALA A 106 -7.24 4.16 1.41
C ALA A 106 -6.34 3.74 2.57
N LEU A 107 -6.24 4.60 3.58
CA LEU A 107 -5.53 4.37 4.83
C LEU A 107 -6.51 4.45 6.00
N PHE A 108 -6.35 3.57 6.98
CA PHE A 108 -7.24 3.46 8.13
C PHE A 108 -6.45 3.49 9.43
N ARG A 109 -6.97 4.27 10.38
CA ARG A 109 -6.63 4.15 11.80
C ARG A 109 -7.28 2.90 12.35
N ASP A 110 -6.58 2.17 13.22
CA ASP A 110 -7.14 1.02 13.93
C ASP A 110 -7.27 1.29 15.44
N ASN A 111 -8.51 1.34 15.91
CA ASN A 111 -8.80 1.47 17.34
C ASN A 111 -8.71 0.16 18.13
N ARG A 112 -8.49 -1.00 17.49
CA ARG A 112 -8.23 -2.26 18.21
C ARG A 112 -6.83 -2.30 18.83
N GLY A 113 -5.97 -1.36 18.44
CA GLY A 113 -4.66 -1.19 19.06
C GLY A 113 -3.54 -1.97 18.40
N SER A 114 -3.66 -2.30 17.10
CA SER A 114 -2.54 -2.86 16.30
C SER A 114 -1.29 -1.97 16.31
N LYS A 115 -1.46 -0.65 16.50
CA LYS A 115 -0.40 0.38 16.45
C LYS A 115 0.23 0.59 15.08
N PHE A 116 -0.45 0.16 14.03
CA PHE A 116 -0.04 0.38 12.65
C PHE A 116 -1.23 0.87 11.83
N LEU A 117 -0.95 1.62 10.76
CA LEU A 117 -1.96 1.96 9.78
C LEU A 117 -2.33 0.72 8.94
N TYR A 118 -3.60 0.64 8.55
CA TYR A 118 -4.07 -0.32 7.56
C TYR A 118 -4.25 0.36 6.21
N ARG A 119 -4.21 -0.42 5.12
CA ARG A 119 -4.39 0.04 3.75
C ARG A 119 -5.34 -0.85 2.98
N SER A 120 -6.14 -0.26 2.10
CA SER A 120 -6.96 -0.95 1.10
C SER A 120 -6.83 -0.26 -0.26
N PHE A 121 -7.05 -1.00 -1.34
CA PHE A 121 -6.98 -0.49 -2.70
C PHE A 121 -8.33 -0.55 -3.40
N SER A 122 -8.57 0.41 -4.30
CA SER A 122 -9.66 0.36 -5.26
C SER A 122 -9.13 0.55 -6.68
N ALA A 123 -9.53 -0.35 -7.58
CA ALA A 123 -9.19 -0.29 -9.01
C ALA A 123 -10.35 0.23 -9.88
N ASP A 124 -11.52 0.48 -9.29
CA ASP A 124 -12.76 0.89 -9.97
C ASP A 124 -13.30 2.24 -9.45
N GLN A 125 -12.34 3.08 -9.02
CA GLN A 125 -12.59 4.45 -8.57
C GLN A 125 -13.52 4.53 -7.34
N GLY A 126 -13.25 3.70 -6.35
CA GLY A 126 -13.86 3.74 -5.03
C GLY A 126 -15.15 2.92 -4.88
N ARG A 127 -15.53 2.13 -5.88
CA ARG A 127 -16.77 1.34 -5.89
C ARG A 127 -16.59 -0.01 -5.18
N THR A 128 -15.43 -0.63 -5.35
CA THR A 128 -14.99 -1.81 -4.60
C THR A 128 -13.60 -1.60 -4.02
N TRP A 129 -13.33 -2.31 -2.92
CA TRP A 129 -12.13 -2.18 -2.13
C TRP A 129 -11.60 -3.56 -1.76
N THR A 130 -10.28 -3.74 -1.82
CA THR A 130 -9.62 -4.95 -1.29
C THR A 130 -9.81 -5.05 0.22
N THR A 131 -9.67 -6.24 0.78
CA THR A 131 -9.63 -6.37 2.25
C THR A 131 -8.52 -5.48 2.83
N PRO A 132 -8.79 -4.70 3.90
CA PRO A 132 -7.77 -3.89 4.55
C PRO A 132 -6.64 -4.75 5.11
N LEU A 133 -5.41 -4.39 4.75
CA LEU A 133 -4.20 -5.06 5.19
C LEU A 133 -3.41 -4.14 6.10
N ARG A 134 -2.81 -4.68 7.16
CA ARG A 134 -1.91 -3.90 8.01
C ARG A 134 -0.74 -3.38 7.16
N THR A 135 -0.08 -2.31 7.58
CA THR A 135 1.20 -1.85 7.02
C THR A 135 2.29 -1.91 8.08
N ASN A 136 3.53 -1.60 7.73
CA ASN A 136 4.60 -1.36 8.72
C ASN A 136 4.64 0.10 9.20
N PHE A 137 3.70 0.95 8.78
CA PHE A 137 3.69 2.36 9.14
C PHE A 137 3.10 2.54 10.55
N PRO A 138 3.85 3.07 11.52
CA PRO A 138 3.41 3.15 12.91
C PRO A 138 2.26 4.15 13.10
N ASP A 139 1.37 3.85 14.05
CA ASP A 139 0.21 4.68 14.39
C ASP A 139 0.01 4.81 15.91
N ALA A 140 -0.40 6.01 16.33
CA ALA A 140 -0.74 6.34 17.71
C ALA A 140 -2.25 6.34 17.98
N THR A 141 -3.05 5.68 17.12
CA THR A 141 -4.51 5.75 17.14
C THR A 141 -4.94 7.23 17.09
N SER A 142 -4.34 8.00 16.19
CA SER A 142 -4.58 9.44 15.98
C SER A 142 -4.97 9.70 14.53
N LYS A 143 -5.64 10.84 14.28
CA LYS A 143 -5.93 11.26 12.91
C LYS A 143 -4.63 11.39 12.11
N LEU A 144 -4.65 10.87 10.89
CA LEU A 144 -3.62 11.11 9.87
C LEU A 144 -4.13 12.08 8.81
N PHE A 145 -3.21 12.66 8.03
CA PHE A 145 -3.56 13.44 6.86
C PHE A 145 -2.54 13.21 5.75
N GLY A 146 -3.03 12.95 4.55
CA GLY A 146 -2.20 12.80 3.35
C GLY A 146 -2.40 13.92 2.34
N LEU A 147 -1.36 14.20 1.56
CA LEU A 147 -1.37 15.17 0.46
C LEU A 147 -0.50 14.66 -0.68
N CYS A 148 -0.98 14.74 -1.92
CA CYS A 148 -0.13 14.65 -3.11
C CYS A 148 0.23 16.08 -3.51
N LEU A 149 1.52 16.37 -3.58
CA LEU A 149 2.05 17.68 -3.95
C LEU A 149 1.96 17.90 -5.46
N SER A 150 2.04 19.15 -5.86
CA SER A 150 2.08 19.56 -7.27
C SER A 150 3.26 18.96 -8.05
N ASP A 151 4.34 18.56 -7.37
CA ASP A 151 5.50 17.89 -7.93
C ASP A 151 5.39 16.35 -8.00
N GLY A 152 4.25 15.78 -7.59
CA GLY A 152 3.96 14.35 -7.63
C GLY A 152 4.39 13.55 -6.40
N ARG A 153 5.09 14.16 -5.43
CA ARG A 153 5.41 13.49 -4.16
C ARG A 153 4.18 13.38 -3.26
N TYR A 154 4.15 12.33 -2.46
CA TYR A 154 3.13 12.08 -1.46
C TYR A 154 3.68 12.37 -0.07
N LEU A 155 2.88 13.10 0.72
CA LEU A 155 3.16 13.39 2.12
C LEU A 155 2.13 12.70 3.00
N LEU A 156 2.60 12.12 4.11
CA LEU A 156 1.75 11.58 5.16
C LEU A 156 2.13 12.22 6.50
N ILE A 157 1.20 12.95 7.10
CA ILE A 157 1.38 13.64 8.38
C ILE A 157 0.58 12.89 9.44
N SER A 158 1.24 12.41 10.48
CA SER A 158 0.61 11.61 11.53
C SER A 158 1.42 11.64 12.82
N ASN A 159 0.90 11.03 13.89
CA ASN A 159 1.70 10.68 15.05
C ASN A 159 2.31 9.29 14.84
N SER A 160 3.50 9.24 14.23
CA SER A 160 4.22 7.99 13.92
C SER A 160 4.91 7.36 15.14
N ASN A 161 4.30 7.45 16.33
CA ASN A 161 4.79 6.87 17.58
C ASN A 161 3.71 5.99 18.23
N PRO A 162 3.85 4.65 18.22
CA PRO A 162 2.89 3.70 18.81
C PRO A 162 2.52 3.97 20.27
N ARG A 163 3.40 4.67 21.00
CA ARG A 163 3.28 4.88 22.45
C ARG A 163 2.47 6.12 22.81
N ALA A 164 2.47 7.16 21.97
CA ALA A 164 1.90 8.46 22.31
C ALA A 164 1.60 9.30 21.07
N ARG A 165 0.64 10.24 21.20
CA ARG A 165 0.38 11.31 20.22
C ARG A 165 1.42 12.43 20.32
N ASP A 166 2.69 12.03 20.22
CA ASP A 166 3.88 12.86 20.31
C ASP A 166 5.09 12.05 19.79
N PRO A 167 5.84 12.50 18.78
CA PRO A 167 5.67 13.75 18.04
C PRO A 167 4.62 13.66 16.93
N LEU A 168 4.34 14.81 16.31
CA LEU A 168 3.78 14.91 14.97
C LEU A 168 4.93 14.82 13.95
N THR A 169 4.78 13.95 12.96
CA THR A 169 5.79 13.67 11.94
C THR A 169 5.24 13.88 10.54
N ILE A 170 6.15 14.00 9.57
CA ILE A 170 5.86 13.97 8.15
C ILE A 170 6.68 12.89 7.47
N ALA A 171 6.02 12.03 6.70
CA ALA A 171 6.66 11.02 5.86
C ALA A 171 6.51 11.40 4.38
N ILE A 172 7.51 11.06 3.57
CA ILE A 172 7.57 11.41 2.14
C ILE A 172 7.68 10.13 1.31
N SER A 173 6.97 10.08 0.19
CA SER A 173 6.95 8.97 -0.76
C SER A 173 6.90 9.51 -2.19
N ASN A 174 7.52 8.80 -3.14
CA ASN A 174 7.44 9.11 -4.57
C ASN A 174 6.31 8.35 -5.29
N ASP A 175 5.72 7.34 -4.66
CA ASP A 175 4.72 6.45 -5.28
C ASP A 175 3.39 6.39 -4.50
N GLY A 176 3.32 7.03 -3.34
CA GLY A 176 2.16 7.03 -2.46
C GLY A 176 1.97 5.73 -1.66
N LEU A 177 2.97 4.83 -1.65
CA LEU A 177 2.93 3.54 -0.97
C LEU A 177 4.14 3.30 -0.08
N VAL A 178 5.34 3.57 -0.60
CA VAL A 178 6.60 3.39 0.11
C VAL A 178 7.09 4.74 0.59
N PHE A 179 7.10 4.92 1.90
CA PHE A 179 7.61 6.12 2.56
C PHE A 179 9.04 5.87 3.03
N ASP A 180 10.00 6.52 2.39
CA ASP A 180 11.43 6.31 2.61
C ASP A 180 12.10 7.45 3.40
N LYS A 181 11.37 8.55 3.65
CA LYS A 181 11.79 9.64 4.54
C LYS A 181 10.75 9.88 5.62
N LEU A 182 11.22 10.17 6.83
CA LEU A 182 10.41 10.56 7.99
C LEU A 182 11.09 11.70 8.75
N ALA A 183 10.37 12.79 9.00
CA ALA A 183 10.88 13.94 9.74
C ALA A 183 9.95 14.35 10.88
N TRP A 184 10.52 14.93 11.93
CA TRP A 184 9.81 15.51 13.07
C TRP A 184 9.28 16.89 12.68
N LEU A 185 7.98 17.15 12.86
CA LEU A 185 7.37 18.47 12.67
C LEU A 185 7.22 19.26 13.98
N ALA A 186 6.55 18.68 14.97
CA ALA A 186 6.29 19.29 16.28
C ALA A 186 6.17 18.20 17.35
N GLY A 187 6.57 18.47 18.59
CA GLY A 187 6.49 17.46 19.66
C GLY A 187 6.95 17.98 21.02
N GLY A 188 7.15 17.06 21.96
CA GLY A 188 7.41 17.35 23.38
C GLY A 188 6.14 17.60 24.19
N ARG A 189 4.98 17.31 23.60
CA ARG A 189 3.62 17.48 24.16
C ARG A 189 2.61 16.76 23.27
N HIS A 190 1.38 16.62 23.76
CA HIS A 190 0.26 16.09 22.98
C HIS A 190 -0.05 16.97 21.77
N VAL A 191 0.11 16.44 20.57
CA VAL A 191 -0.21 17.08 19.28
C VAL A 191 -0.99 16.11 18.40
N ASP A 192 -2.11 16.54 17.82
CA ASP A 192 -2.97 15.66 17.02
C ASP A 192 -3.80 16.40 15.95
N TYR A 193 -4.61 15.65 15.18
CA TYR A 193 -5.52 16.15 14.14
C TYR A 193 -4.86 17.06 13.09
N PRO A 194 -3.83 16.56 12.38
CA PRO A 194 -3.19 17.32 11.32
C PRO A 194 -4.13 17.57 10.14
N HIS A 195 -3.88 18.68 9.45
CA HIS A 195 -4.37 18.99 8.12
C HIS A 195 -3.30 19.79 7.39
N ALA A 196 -3.16 19.61 6.07
CA ALA A 196 -2.18 20.37 5.32
C ALA A 196 -2.68 20.79 3.95
N ILE A 197 -2.17 21.93 3.49
CA ILE A 197 -2.35 22.43 2.12
C ILE A 197 -1.01 22.87 1.56
N GLU A 198 -0.87 22.74 0.25
CA GLU A 198 0.20 23.36 -0.51
C GLU A 198 -0.24 24.75 -0.95
N GLN A 199 0.57 25.77 -0.70
CA GLN A 199 0.30 27.14 -1.10
C GLN A 199 1.60 27.93 -1.28
N ASP A 200 1.74 28.61 -2.43
CA ASP A 200 2.82 29.56 -2.71
C ASP A 200 4.24 29.00 -2.43
N GLY A 201 4.51 27.76 -2.85
CA GLY A 201 5.80 27.09 -2.63
C GLY A 201 6.04 26.64 -1.18
N HIS A 202 5.00 26.65 -0.35
CA HIS A 202 5.04 26.23 1.04
C HIS A 202 4.01 25.14 1.32
N LEU A 203 4.33 24.29 2.29
CA LEU A 203 3.37 23.46 2.99
C LEU A 203 2.88 24.21 4.23
N LEU A 204 1.57 24.40 4.33
CA LEU A 204 0.92 24.91 5.54
C LEU A 204 0.32 23.72 6.29
N VAL A 205 0.84 23.41 7.48
CA VAL A 205 0.39 22.28 8.30
C VAL A 205 -0.30 22.79 9.56
N ALA A 206 -1.61 22.61 9.64
CA ALA A 206 -2.40 22.89 10.83
C ALA A 206 -2.52 21.64 11.72
N PHE A 207 -2.45 21.80 13.03
CA PHE A 207 -2.68 20.71 14.00
C PHE A 207 -3.18 21.26 15.34
N ALA A 208 -3.74 20.39 16.17
CA ALA A 208 -4.20 20.73 17.51
C ALA A 208 -3.11 20.52 18.57
N GLY A 209 -2.89 21.53 19.41
CA GLY A 209 -2.02 21.45 20.58
C GLY A 209 -2.83 21.13 21.84
N GLY A 210 -2.74 19.89 22.33
CA GLY A 210 -3.48 19.43 23.52
C GLY A 210 -5.01 19.58 23.43
N LYS A 211 -5.57 19.66 22.21
CA LYS A 211 -6.97 19.99 21.94
C LYS A 211 -7.45 21.32 22.54
N GLN A 212 -6.53 22.22 22.87
CA GLN A 212 -6.81 23.54 23.44
C GLN A 212 -6.42 24.69 22.52
N SER A 213 -5.57 24.41 21.53
CA SER A 213 -5.08 25.38 20.55
C SER A 213 -5.05 24.76 19.15
N VAL A 214 -5.08 25.63 18.14
CA VAL A 214 -4.78 25.27 16.74
C VAL A 214 -3.53 26.03 16.35
N GLU A 215 -2.54 25.31 15.86
CA GLU A 215 -1.25 25.85 15.44
C GLU A 215 -1.04 25.59 13.95
N VAL A 216 -0.28 26.45 13.28
CA VAL A 216 0.04 26.31 11.85
C VAL A 216 1.54 26.45 11.66
N LEU A 217 2.16 25.42 11.07
CA LEU A 217 3.53 25.48 10.57
C LEU A 217 3.52 25.90 9.11
N ARG A 218 4.48 26.73 8.73
CA ARG A 218 4.75 27.08 7.34
C ARG A 218 6.14 26.59 6.97
N ILE A 219 6.21 25.62 6.08
CA ILE A 219 7.42 24.91 5.69
C ILE A 219 7.68 25.17 4.21
N LYS A 220 8.90 25.54 3.82
CA LYS A 220 9.25 25.66 2.40
C LYS A 220 9.29 24.26 1.78
N LEU A 221 8.69 24.09 0.60
CA LEU A 221 8.70 22.78 -0.07
C LEU A 221 10.11 22.30 -0.40
N SER A 222 11.02 23.23 -0.77
CA SER A 222 12.42 22.91 -1.06
C SER A 222 13.17 22.31 0.15
N SER A 223 12.74 22.62 1.37
CA SER A 223 13.36 22.05 2.58
C SER A 223 13.04 20.56 2.74
N LEU A 224 12.03 20.03 2.04
CA LEU A 224 11.77 18.59 2.02
C LEU A 224 12.85 17.81 1.25
N ASP A 225 13.53 18.47 0.30
CA ASP A 225 14.60 17.88 -0.50
C ASP A 225 15.89 17.72 0.32
N GLU A 226 16.07 18.61 1.29
CA GLU A 226 17.20 18.63 2.23
C GLU A 226 17.13 17.51 3.29
N ILE A 227 15.98 16.82 3.40
CA ILE A 227 15.82 15.72 4.36
C ILE A 227 16.65 14.51 3.94
N THR A 228 17.62 14.16 4.79
CA THR A 228 18.47 12.97 4.68
C THR A 228 18.13 11.96 5.77
N MET A 229 17.91 10.70 5.41
CA MET A 229 17.76 9.62 6.39
C MET A 229 19.13 9.02 6.74
N PRO A 230 19.36 8.64 8.00
CA PRO A 230 20.58 7.93 8.36
C PRO A 230 20.61 6.55 7.68
N SER A 231 21.81 6.08 7.32
CA SER A 231 22.00 4.76 6.71
C SER A 231 21.60 3.60 7.63
N SER A 232 21.53 3.86 8.94
CA SER A 232 21.01 2.95 9.95
C SER A 232 20.51 3.74 11.16
N VAL A 233 19.49 3.20 11.84
CA VAL A 233 19.00 3.73 13.12
C VAL A 233 19.31 2.72 14.21
N VAL A 234 20.13 3.10 15.19
CA VAL A 234 20.26 2.34 16.43
C VAL A 234 19.15 2.83 17.35
N LEU A 235 18.25 1.94 17.75
CA LEU A 235 17.19 2.28 18.68
C LEU A 235 17.78 2.38 20.09
N ASP A 236 17.70 3.55 20.72
CA ASP A 236 18.07 3.72 22.14
C ASP A 236 17.22 2.82 23.06
N HIS A 237 15.99 2.55 22.65
CA HIS A 237 15.10 1.59 23.28
C HIS A 237 14.44 0.71 22.22
N PRO A 238 14.52 -0.63 22.33
CA PRO A 238 13.79 -1.50 21.42
C PRO A 238 12.32 -1.09 21.39
N LEU A 239 11.75 -1.04 20.19
CA LEU A 239 10.30 -0.92 20.05
C LEU A 239 9.65 -2.02 20.90
N PRO A 240 8.49 -1.76 21.55
CA PRO A 240 7.77 -2.81 22.24
C PRO A 240 7.69 -4.01 21.29
N PRO A 241 7.98 -5.24 21.76
CA PRO A 241 7.87 -6.40 20.90
C PRO A 241 6.49 -6.33 20.28
N VAL A 242 6.44 -6.32 18.93
CA VAL A 242 5.18 -6.50 18.24
C VAL A 242 4.67 -7.81 18.78
N GLY A 243 3.65 -7.75 19.64
CA GLY A 243 3.09 -8.95 20.23
C GLY A 243 2.83 -9.89 19.08
N SER A 244 3.34 -11.11 19.18
CA SER A 244 3.00 -12.18 18.25
C SER A 244 1.52 -12.49 18.48
N HIS A 245 0.65 -11.59 18.04
CA HIS A 245 -0.66 -11.99 17.61
C HIS A 245 -0.40 -13.01 16.51
N PRO A 246 -1.06 -14.17 16.52
CA PRO A 246 -1.30 -14.90 15.29
C PRO A 246 -2.23 -14.01 14.45
N GLU A 247 -1.71 -12.87 13.98
CA GLU A 247 -2.29 -12.23 12.82
C GLU A 247 -2.16 -13.25 11.73
N LYS A 248 -3.30 -13.63 11.15
CA LYS A 248 -3.30 -14.09 9.77
C LYS A 248 -2.65 -12.97 8.97
N VAL A 249 -1.36 -13.12 8.68
CA VAL A 249 -0.56 -12.11 8.01
C VAL A 249 -1.10 -11.98 6.58
N LYS A 250 -2.09 -11.14 6.39
CA LYS A 250 -2.43 -10.64 5.06
C LYS A 250 -1.59 -9.37 4.85
N HIS A 251 -0.36 -9.52 4.42
CA HIS A 251 0.24 -8.51 3.54
C HIS A 251 0.16 -9.06 2.11
N TRP A 252 1.00 -8.57 1.21
CA TRP A 252 1.44 -9.30 0.04
C TRP A 252 0.60 -9.27 -1.26
N ILE A 253 1.31 -9.40 -2.40
CA ILE A 253 0.74 -9.63 -3.74
C ILE A 253 -0.11 -10.87 -3.60
N ASP A 254 -1.41 -10.64 -3.49
CA ASP A 254 -2.39 -11.68 -3.29
C ASP A 254 -2.57 -12.40 -4.62
N LEU A 255 -1.94 -13.57 -4.75
CA LEU A 255 -2.41 -14.56 -5.72
C LEU A 255 -3.65 -15.32 -5.16
N GLY A 256 -4.23 -14.90 -4.03
CA GLY A 256 -5.21 -15.65 -3.22
C GLY A 256 -6.68 -15.53 -3.62
N ASP A 257 -6.96 -14.96 -4.78
CA ASP A 257 -8.17 -15.30 -5.51
C ASP A 257 -7.85 -16.42 -6.51
N GLU A 258 -8.72 -17.44 -6.56
CA GLU A 258 -8.67 -18.49 -7.58
C GLU A 258 -8.49 -17.86 -8.97
N GLY A 259 -7.46 -18.30 -9.70
CA GLY A 259 -7.22 -17.84 -11.07
C GLY A 259 -6.41 -16.55 -11.21
N ALA A 260 -5.87 -15.98 -10.12
CA ALA A 260 -4.94 -14.87 -10.23
C ALA A 260 -3.64 -15.31 -10.95
N THR A 261 -3.08 -14.42 -11.78
CA THR A 261 -1.86 -14.69 -12.54
C THR A 261 -0.85 -13.57 -12.32
N LEU A 262 0.39 -13.94 -12.06
CA LEU A 262 1.53 -13.02 -11.99
C LEU A 262 2.49 -13.34 -13.12
N TYR A 263 2.94 -12.30 -13.82
CA TYR A 263 3.97 -12.38 -14.83
C TYR A 263 5.24 -11.70 -14.33
N ILE A 264 6.39 -12.31 -14.61
CA ILE A 264 7.70 -11.73 -14.37
C ILE A 264 8.53 -11.82 -15.65
N ALA A 265 9.23 -10.74 -15.97
CA ALA A 265 10.34 -10.77 -16.91
C ALA A 265 11.66 -10.54 -16.16
N ALA A 266 12.72 -11.23 -16.58
CA ALA A 266 14.05 -11.03 -16.06
C ALA A 266 15.09 -11.34 -17.14
N ASP A 267 16.25 -10.71 -17.05
CA ASP A 267 17.42 -11.11 -17.81
C ASP A 267 18.27 -12.06 -16.98
N LEU A 268 18.88 -13.04 -17.64
CA LEU A 268 19.79 -14.00 -17.03
C LEU A 268 21.10 -14.03 -17.81
N ILE A 269 22.19 -13.92 -17.07
CA ILE A 269 23.51 -14.36 -17.51
C ILE A 269 23.84 -15.63 -16.73
N VAL A 270 23.97 -16.76 -17.42
CA VAL A 270 24.21 -18.05 -16.75
C VAL A 270 25.54 -17.99 -15.99
N PRO A 271 25.55 -18.24 -14.67
CA PRO A 271 26.78 -18.21 -13.89
C PRO A 271 27.82 -19.25 -14.35
N GLN A 272 29.07 -19.03 -13.97
CA GLN A 272 30.13 -20.04 -14.16
C GLN A 272 29.85 -21.30 -13.34
N ILE A 273 30.33 -22.45 -13.81
CA ILE A 273 30.20 -23.73 -13.08
C ILE A 273 30.75 -23.58 -11.65
N GLY A 274 30.02 -24.08 -10.66
CA GLY A 274 30.32 -23.93 -9.24
C GLY A 274 29.76 -22.66 -8.58
N LYS A 275 29.13 -21.77 -9.36
CA LYS A 275 28.39 -20.59 -8.86
C LYS A 275 26.90 -20.81 -8.99
N GLN A 276 26.13 -20.11 -8.16
CA GLN A 276 24.67 -20.15 -8.22
C GLN A 276 24.09 -18.75 -8.26
N ALA A 277 22.92 -18.64 -8.89
CA ALA A 277 22.12 -17.42 -8.87
C ALA A 277 20.68 -17.79 -8.61
N THR A 278 19.98 -17.00 -7.80
CA THR A 278 18.56 -17.19 -7.51
C THR A 278 17.81 -15.87 -7.57
N PHE A 279 16.63 -15.95 -8.18
CA PHE A 279 15.57 -14.97 -8.15
C PHE A 279 14.44 -15.56 -7.30
N SER A 280 14.19 -14.97 -6.13
CA SER A 280 13.17 -15.46 -5.19
C SER A 280 12.04 -14.46 -5.03
N MET A 281 10.80 -14.95 -5.02
CA MET A 281 9.66 -14.25 -4.47
C MET A 281 9.40 -14.76 -3.07
N ALA A 282 9.36 -13.83 -2.12
CA ALA A 282 9.17 -14.12 -0.72
C ALA A 282 7.93 -13.41 -0.19
N THR A 283 7.34 -13.99 0.85
CA THR A 283 6.59 -13.19 1.82
C THR A 283 7.55 -12.14 2.41
N ALA A 284 7.09 -11.12 3.10
CA ALA A 284 7.89 -10.14 3.85
C ALA A 284 7.77 -10.33 5.35
N SER A 285 7.35 -11.52 5.79
CA SER A 285 8.13 -12.15 6.85
C SER A 285 9.48 -12.66 6.32
N GLY A 286 9.72 -12.62 5.00
CA GLY A 286 10.97 -13.00 4.34
C GLY A 286 11.01 -14.45 3.87
N GLU A 287 9.90 -15.19 4.01
CA GLU A 287 9.85 -16.60 3.65
C GLU A 287 9.77 -16.77 2.13
N LYS A 288 10.80 -17.37 1.54
CA LYS A 288 10.87 -17.61 0.09
C LYS A 288 9.88 -18.70 -0.30
N ARG A 289 8.93 -18.36 -1.17
CA ARG A 289 7.86 -19.24 -1.62
C ARG A 289 8.01 -19.67 -3.05
N VAL A 290 8.60 -18.83 -3.89
CA VAL A 290 8.90 -19.17 -5.28
C VAL A 290 10.34 -18.83 -5.56
N ILE A 291 11.11 -19.79 -6.05
CA ILE A 291 12.55 -19.58 -6.32
C ILE A 291 12.83 -20.07 -7.73
N LEU A 292 13.31 -19.18 -8.58
CA LEU A 292 13.95 -19.52 -9.83
C LEU A 292 15.45 -19.46 -9.62
N GLY A 293 16.21 -20.41 -10.15
CA GLY A 293 17.65 -20.41 -9.96
C GLY A 293 18.44 -21.10 -11.05
N ILE A 294 19.72 -20.81 -11.09
CA ILE A 294 20.74 -21.64 -11.72
C ILE A 294 21.54 -22.31 -10.60
N ASP A 295 21.54 -23.64 -10.57
CA ASP A 295 22.33 -24.41 -9.60
C ASP A 295 23.84 -24.39 -9.95
N GLN A 296 24.66 -24.95 -9.06
CA GLN A 296 26.11 -24.99 -9.24
C GLN A 296 26.57 -25.82 -10.46
N GLN A 297 25.67 -26.63 -11.04
CA GLN A 297 25.92 -27.43 -12.22
C GLN A 297 25.45 -26.73 -13.52
N GLY A 298 24.87 -25.53 -13.42
CA GLY A 298 24.35 -24.76 -14.54
C GLY A 298 22.92 -25.13 -14.94
N GLN A 299 22.17 -25.84 -14.10
CA GLN A 299 20.79 -26.24 -14.41
C GLN A 299 19.79 -25.18 -13.96
N LEU A 300 18.81 -24.91 -14.83
CA LEU A 300 17.65 -24.11 -14.45
C LEU A 300 16.82 -24.87 -13.42
N THR A 301 16.43 -24.19 -12.35
CA THR A 301 15.62 -24.74 -11.27
C THR A 301 14.44 -23.84 -10.99
N ALA A 302 13.29 -24.44 -10.73
CA ALA A 302 12.06 -23.71 -10.40
C ALA A 302 11.40 -24.37 -9.19
N GLN A 303 11.30 -23.65 -8.10
CA GLN A 303 10.77 -24.11 -6.84
C GLN A 303 9.46 -23.41 -6.52
N LEU A 304 8.44 -24.19 -6.18
CA LEU A 304 7.20 -23.76 -5.54
C LEU A 304 7.18 -24.35 -4.13
N PHE A 305 7.38 -23.49 -3.15
CA PHE A 305 7.51 -23.79 -1.73
C PHE A 305 8.54 -24.89 -1.44
N LYS A 306 8.10 -26.14 -1.19
CA LYS A 306 9.01 -27.26 -0.88
C LYS A 306 9.36 -28.10 -2.11
N GLU A 307 8.67 -27.90 -3.22
CA GLU A 307 8.82 -28.72 -4.42
C GLU A 307 9.68 -28.00 -5.44
N THR A 308 10.80 -28.62 -5.80
CA THR A 308 11.72 -28.10 -6.83
C THR A 308 11.69 -29.00 -8.05
N VAL A 309 11.60 -28.40 -9.23
CA VAL A 309 11.83 -29.08 -10.50
C VAL A 309 13.13 -28.59 -11.13
N ILE A 310 13.82 -29.49 -11.81
CA ILE A 310 15.07 -29.23 -12.49
C ILE A 310 14.79 -29.25 -13.99
N GLY A 311 15.21 -28.18 -14.67
CA GLY A 311 15.07 -27.98 -16.09
C GLY A 311 16.39 -28.20 -16.84
N PRO A 312 16.53 -27.62 -18.04
CA PRO A 312 17.71 -27.83 -18.87
C PRO A 312 18.97 -27.27 -18.23
N LYS A 313 20.10 -27.90 -18.57
CA LYS A 313 21.43 -27.33 -18.33
C LYS A 313 21.70 -26.25 -19.37
N LEU A 314 22.15 -25.09 -18.91
CA LEU A 314 22.47 -23.95 -19.76
C LEU A 314 23.99 -23.73 -19.81
N GLU A 315 24.47 -23.22 -20.94
CA GLU A 315 25.90 -22.96 -21.13
C GLU A 315 26.35 -21.76 -20.29
N PRO A 316 27.44 -21.87 -19.51
CA PRO A 316 27.99 -20.77 -18.73
C PRO A 316 28.26 -19.51 -19.57
N GLY A 317 27.88 -18.35 -19.06
CA GLY A 317 28.04 -17.06 -19.75
C GLY A 317 27.03 -16.79 -20.86
N SER A 318 26.15 -17.75 -21.21
CA SER A 318 25.06 -17.49 -22.15
C SER A 318 24.04 -16.51 -21.55
N ARG A 319 23.45 -15.68 -22.42
CA ARG A 319 22.46 -14.66 -22.05
C ARG A 319 21.08 -15.09 -22.50
N HIS A 320 20.10 -14.94 -21.61
CA HIS A 320 18.70 -15.28 -21.88
C HIS A 320 17.78 -14.20 -21.33
N ALA A 321 16.66 -13.98 -22.01
CA ALA A 321 15.51 -13.32 -21.42
C ALA A 321 14.54 -14.39 -20.91
N LEU A 322 13.86 -14.10 -19.80
CA LEU A 322 12.91 -15.00 -19.18
C LEU A 322 11.52 -14.39 -19.16
N LEU A 323 10.53 -15.26 -19.36
CA LEU A 323 9.15 -15.02 -18.95
C LEU A 323 8.80 -16.07 -17.91
N VAL A 324 8.37 -15.63 -16.73
CA VAL A 324 7.82 -16.49 -15.68
C VAL A 324 6.34 -16.17 -15.53
N ARG A 325 5.52 -17.21 -15.46
CA ARG A 325 4.10 -17.12 -15.15
C ARG A 325 3.81 -17.93 -13.90
N ILE A 326 3.10 -17.33 -12.96
CA ILE A 326 2.61 -18.00 -11.75
C ILE A 326 1.11 -17.87 -11.77
N HIS A 327 0.42 -18.99 -11.83
CA HIS A 327 -1.04 -19.03 -11.82
C HIS A 327 -1.49 -19.79 -10.58
N SER A 328 -2.35 -19.15 -9.78
CA SER A 328 -2.74 -19.67 -8.48
C SER A 328 -4.02 -20.47 -8.49
N HIS A 329 -4.06 -21.44 -7.60
CA HIS A 329 -5.19 -22.34 -7.40
C HIS A 329 -5.47 -22.53 -5.90
N ARG A 330 -6.75 -22.55 -5.52
CA ARG A 330 -7.18 -22.74 -4.13
C ARG A 330 -7.14 -24.21 -3.70
N GLU A 331 -7.54 -25.11 -4.58
CA GLU A 331 -7.77 -26.53 -4.24
C GLU A 331 -6.72 -27.49 -4.84
N LYS A 332 -5.81 -26.98 -5.67
CA LYS A 332 -4.73 -27.74 -6.30
C LYS A 332 -3.41 -26.95 -6.28
N PRO A 333 -2.26 -27.58 -6.53
CA PRO A 333 -0.99 -26.87 -6.60
C PRO A 333 -1.02 -25.74 -7.64
N ASP A 334 -0.25 -24.69 -7.38
CA ASP A 334 -0.08 -23.57 -8.29
C ASP A 334 0.73 -23.99 -9.53
N GLU A 335 0.61 -23.23 -10.61
CA GLU A 335 1.37 -23.44 -11.83
C GLU A 335 2.46 -22.38 -11.93
N LEU A 336 3.72 -22.79 -11.74
CA LEU A 336 4.90 -21.99 -12.05
C LEU A 336 5.46 -22.45 -13.38
N CYS A 337 5.44 -21.57 -14.36
CA CYS A 337 5.96 -21.81 -15.69
C CYS A 337 7.08 -20.84 -16.03
N VAL A 338 8.14 -21.33 -16.67
CA VAL A 338 9.32 -20.56 -17.06
C VAL A 338 9.59 -20.80 -18.53
N GLN A 339 9.70 -19.71 -19.30
CA GLN A 339 10.10 -19.72 -20.69
C GLN A 339 11.44 -19.00 -20.83
N LEU A 340 12.42 -19.68 -21.41
CA LEU A 340 13.64 -19.06 -21.90
C LEU A 340 13.45 -18.56 -23.33
N GLY A 341 14.09 -17.44 -23.65
CA GLY A 341 14.20 -16.95 -25.02
C GLY A 341 15.48 -16.15 -25.24
N PRO A 342 15.67 -15.63 -26.47
CA PRO A 342 16.85 -14.86 -26.81
C PRO A 342 16.96 -13.61 -25.93
N PRO A 343 18.18 -13.09 -25.70
CA PRO A 343 18.37 -11.88 -24.93
C PRO A 343 17.64 -10.69 -25.55
N ASP A 344 17.40 -9.66 -24.74
CA ASP A 344 16.86 -8.35 -25.14
C ASP A 344 15.39 -8.35 -25.61
N LYS A 345 14.71 -9.50 -25.61
CA LYS A 345 13.27 -9.62 -25.90
C LYS A 345 12.59 -10.57 -24.92
N ILE A 346 11.57 -10.08 -24.21
CA ILE A 346 10.77 -10.93 -23.33
C ILE A 346 10.11 -12.04 -24.17
N PRO A 347 10.28 -13.33 -23.82
CA PRO A 347 9.68 -14.44 -24.55
C PRO A 347 8.15 -14.34 -24.61
N ALA A 348 7.56 -14.99 -25.62
CA ALA A 348 6.12 -15.20 -25.68
C ALA A 348 5.73 -16.40 -24.81
N GLU A 349 4.47 -16.47 -24.39
CA GLU A 349 3.94 -17.69 -23.77
C GLU A 349 3.99 -18.86 -24.76
N SER A 350 4.37 -20.02 -24.26
CA SER A 350 4.42 -21.27 -25.01
C SER A 350 3.44 -22.27 -24.42
N ARG A 351 2.91 -23.18 -25.24
CA ARG A 351 2.23 -24.38 -24.71
C ARG A 351 3.24 -25.38 -24.14
N ASP A 352 4.46 -25.34 -24.66
CA ASP A 352 5.60 -26.15 -24.23
C ASP A 352 6.59 -25.24 -23.51
N TRP A 353 6.31 -24.95 -22.25
CA TRP A 353 7.18 -24.15 -21.39
C TRP A 353 8.55 -24.82 -21.21
N THR A 354 9.62 -24.03 -21.07
CA THR A 354 10.97 -24.56 -20.85
C THR A 354 11.06 -25.35 -19.54
N LEU A 355 10.37 -24.88 -18.51
CA LEU A 355 10.26 -25.56 -17.22
C LEU A 355 8.92 -25.23 -16.57
N SER A 356 8.24 -26.25 -16.06
CA SER A 356 6.98 -26.10 -15.32
C SER A 356 7.02 -26.86 -14.01
N ASN A 357 6.55 -26.22 -12.95
CA ASN A 357 6.32 -26.82 -11.64
C ASN A 357 4.84 -26.68 -11.29
N THR A 358 4.17 -27.81 -11.09
CA THR A 358 2.75 -27.89 -10.69
C THR A 358 2.59 -28.76 -9.44
N LYS A 359 3.62 -28.81 -8.60
CA LYS A 359 3.67 -29.73 -7.44
C LYS A 359 3.54 -29.00 -6.09
N GLY A 360 3.79 -27.70 -6.06
CA GLY A 360 3.80 -26.89 -4.83
C GLY A 360 2.75 -25.79 -4.84
N HIS A 361 2.55 -25.18 -3.67
CA HIS A 361 1.71 -24.00 -3.49
C HIS A 361 2.60 -22.80 -3.20
N SER A 362 2.38 -21.68 -3.86
CA SER A 362 3.05 -20.40 -3.61
C SER A 362 2.63 -19.77 -2.28
N ASN A 363 1.50 -20.22 -1.72
CA ASN A 363 0.82 -19.61 -0.56
C ASN A 363 0.47 -18.13 -0.73
N ALA A 364 0.31 -17.71 -1.98
CA ALA A 364 -0.38 -16.50 -2.43
C ALA A 364 0.07 -15.16 -1.87
N ASP A 365 1.11 -15.13 -1.04
CA ASP A 365 1.44 -13.98 -0.22
C ASP A 365 2.87 -13.48 -0.52
N LEU A 366 3.16 -13.27 -1.80
CA LEU A 366 4.48 -12.81 -2.27
C LEU A 366 4.57 -11.28 -2.21
N SER A 367 5.58 -10.64 -1.62
CA SER A 367 5.74 -9.17 -1.80
C SER A 367 7.15 -8.65 -1.86
N LEU A 368 8.14 -9.53 -1.77
CA LEU A 368 9.53 -9.15 -1.94
C LEU A 368 10.11 -9.94 -3.10
N ILE A 369 10.84 -9.23 -3.94
CA ILE A 369 11.82 -9.83 -4.83
C ILE A 369 13.17 -9.82 -4.14
N VAL A 370 13.77 -11.00 -4.00
CA VAL A 370 15.11 -11.17 -3.44
C VAL A 370 16.00 -11.77 -4.51
N LEU A 371 16.99 -11.01 -4.94
CA LEU A 371 18.07 -11.48 -5.79
C LEU A 371 19.23 -11.94 -4.90
N ASN A 372 19.69 -13.17 -5.10
CA ASN A 372 20.87 -13.69 -4.43
C ASN A 372 21.77 -14.34 -5.47
N GLN A 373 22.93 -13.72 -5.70
CA GLN A 373 23.90 -14.12 -6.71
C GLN A 373 25.32 -13.90 -6.16
N ASP A 374 26.21 -14.83 -6.46
CA ASP A 374 27.64 -14.65 -6.18
C ASP A 374 28.14 -13.47 -7.04
N SER A 375 28.65 -12.39 -6.44
CA SER A 375 29.21 -11.13 -7.02
C SER A 375 28.70 -10.63 -8.40
N GLU A 376 28.47 -9.32 -8.59
CA GLU A 376 27.94 -8.77 -9.86
C GLU A 376 28.70 -9.18 -11.14
N ALA A 377 29.98 -9.54 -11.04
CA ALA A 377 30.80 -10.00 -12.16
C ALA A 377 30.60 -11.49 -12.57
N SER A 378 29.87 -12.30 -11.80
CA SER A 378 29.78 -13.77 -12.02
C SER A 378 28.59 -14.24 -12.85
N GLY A 379 27.71 -13.34 -13.28
CA GLY A 379 26.43 -13.67 -13.91
C GLY A 379 25.32 -13.95 -12.89
N GLY A 380 24.08 -13.72 -13.31
CA GLY A 380 22.89 -13.90 -12.49
C GLY A 380 21.68 -13.20 -13.09
N PHE A 381 20.68 -12.92 -12.25
CA PHE A 381 19.41 -12.32 -12.68
C PHE A 381 19.45 -10.80 -12.56
N SER A 382 18.91 -10.10 -13.55
CA SER A 382 18.85 -8.63 -13.59
C SER A 382 17.61 -8.14 -14.34
N HIS A 383 17.36 -6.83 -14.32
CA HIS A 383 16.21 -6.17 -14.97
C HIS A 383 14.86 -6.87 -14.71
N VAL A 384 14.64 -7.26 -13.45
CA VAL A 384 13.42 -7.94 -13.03
C VAL A 384 12.24 -6.96 -13.10
N ARG A 385 11.23 -7.33 -13.87
CA ARG A 385 9.95 -6.62 -14.00
C ARG A 385 8.82 -7.56 -13.60
N VAL A 386 7.82 -7.04 -12.91
CA VAL A 386 6.70 -7.82 -12.38
C VAL A 386 5.40 -7.12 -12.75
N GLY A 387 4.42 -7.86 -13.26
CA GLY A 387 3.15 -7.31 -13.70
C GLY A 387 1.99 -8.30 -13.57
N PRO A 388 0.75 -7.81 -13.43
CA PRO A 388 -0.45 -8.66 -13.36
C PRO A 388 -0.84 -9.23 -14.74
N THR A 389 -0.31 -8.67 -15.83
CA THR A 389 -0.46 -9.18 -17.20
C THR A 389 0.88 -9.22 -17.91
N ARG A 390 0.94 -9.93 -19.04
CA ARG A 390 2.16 -10.00 -19.85
C ARG A 390 2.52 -8.64 -20.45
N GLU A 391 1.54 -7.86 -20.86
CA GLU A 391 1.70 -6.54 -21.48
C GLU A 391 2.25 -5.52 -20.48
N ALA A 392 1.90 -5.68 -19.19
CA ALA A 392 2.42 -4.83 -18.12
C ALA A 392 3.95 -4.96 -17.92
N LEU A 393 4.60 -5.97 -18.53
CA LEU A 393 6.06 -6.13 -18.49
C LEU A 393 6.80 -5.31 -19.56
N ASP A 394 6.08 -4.80 -20.57
CA ASP A 394 6.65 -4.00 -21.65
C ASP A 394 6.74 -2.50 -21.30
N HIS A 395 6.16 -2.10 -20.16
CA HIS A 395 6.19 -0.77 -19.56
C HIS A 395 7.02 -0.78 -18.28
#